data_AF-A0A955MEG7-F1
#
_entry.id   AF-A0A955MEG7-F1
#
_cell.length_a   1.000
_cell.length_b   1.000
_cell.length_c   1.000
_cell.angle_alpha   90.00
_cell.angle_beta   90.00
_cell.angle_gamma   90.00
#
_symmetry.space_group_name_H-M   'P 1'
#
loop_
_entity.id
_entity.type
_entity.pdbx_description
1 polymer ?
#
loop_
_entity_poly.entity_id
_entity_poly.type
_entity_poly.pdbx_seq_one_letter_code
_entity_poly.pdbx_strand_id
1 'polypeptide(L)'
;MGVVYKLRQEVIDFIIAQKKDNPRISCRQLAKNVEDSYQVKVSKSSVNSVLKEANLSSSVGRRTVVDQGKKFEIPEERKKQIFSTINPKIIEKFESPAPKKKPNLEEELGKLLASENNQEIPLPDIKKSKETSEEIKKEDSKKPTAGEKKDEQINQNLSTGSQQNNIIKEKIEDTENPFIDQEARDEIEAYKKERSSKQQQYPFMGIVFFKAIEWFLESPRFWGNLFARAFPGKTPENVDEICQKYILAKILLKTANVKPEDLNNYWIRGEEIPAINKGVAELPFNSSLGIHYENDARQLFTFVYAYRIVLADDTEIVLDASQFALNKVSTKGESLSKAMRVLSESLISNRRGNVFYQIPGEKEIDEEFYHLVAALEDVDEKAIVSINVLGENNREIANFSIIPRKRRSYAFGMSPRLKEFSELIKNTKWAERKHFFHKMTRKSYYYTETASRYLYQQMETFLKIKMPPEAVMRILTLWEMRGGDPVGIILTGLQDAAAKEVINEYLDTFKNINENNLVRNNGNNGKNSCF
;
A
#
# COMPACT_ATOMS: atom_id res chain seq x y z
N MET A 1 6.35 -7.96 22.10
CA MET A 1 5.29 -8.10 23.12
C MET A 1 5.96 -8.36 24.46
N GLY A 2 5.90 -7.39 25.37
CA GLY A 2 6.69 -7.38 26.60
C GLY A 2 6.30 -8.52 27.54
N VAL A 3 7.31 -9.16 28.11
CA VAL A 3 7.18 -10.18 29.15
C VAL A 3 6.31 -9.61 30.28
N VAL A 4 5.09 -10.11 30.41
CA VAL A 4 4.20 -9.76 31.53
C VAL A 4 4.80 -10.43 32.77
N TYR A 5 5.61 -9.70 33.52
CA TYR A 5 5.98 -10.13 34.85
C TYR A 5 4.69 -10.33 35.66
N LYS A 6 4.42 -11.58 36.03
CA LYS A 6 3.26 -11.94 36.85
C LYS A 6 3.37 -11.18 38.18
N LEU A 7 2.36 -10.35 38.47
CA LEU A 7 2.24 -9.70 39.78
C LEU A 7 2.12 -10.79 40.86
N ARG A 8 2.72 -10.55 42.03
CA ARG A 8 2.57 -11.45 43.19
C ARG A 8 1.10 -11.42 43.67
N GLN A 9 0.61 -12.56 44.17
CA GLN A 9 -0.78 -12.68 44.62
C GLN A 9 -1.15 -11.66 45.71
N GLU A 10 -0.23 -11.39 46.64
CA GLU A 10 -0.40 -10.38 47.70
C GLU A 10 -0.69 -8.97 47.15
N VAL A 11 -0.05 -8.60 46.03
CA VAL A 11 -0.27 -7.30 45.38
C VAL A 11 -1.63 -7.27 44.70
N ILE A 12 -2.06 -8.38 44.09
CA ILE A 12 -3.37 -8.52 43.47
C ILE A 12 -4.46 -8.39 44.54
N ASP A 13 -4.33 -9.11 45.66
CA ASP A 13 -5.29 -9.10 46.75
C ASP A 13 -5.38 -7.70 47.40
N PHE A 14 -4.25 -7.00 47.56
CA PHE A 14 -4.22 -5.62 48.04
C PHE A 14 -4.95 -4.64 47.11
N ILE A 15 -4.74 -4.73 45.79
CA ILE A 15 -5.44 -3.89 44.80
C ILE A 15 -6.95 -4.11 44.88
N ILE A 16 -7.39 -5.37 45.00
CA ILE A 16 -8.80 -5.74 45.07
C ILE A 16 -9.42 -5.23 46.38
N ALA A 17 -8.75 -5.40 47.52
CA ALA A 17 -9.21 -4.92 48.82
C ALA A 17 -9.39 -3.40 48.83
N GLN A 18 -8.36 -2.64 48.41
CA GLN A 18 -8.41 -1.17 48.33
C GLN A 18 -9.53 -0.66 47.43
N LYS A 19 -9.81 -1.34 46.31
CA LYS A 19 -10.89 -0.96 45.39
C LYS A 19 -12.28 -1.28 45.95
N LYS A 20 -12.43 -2.37 46.71
CA LYS A 20 -13.67 -2.71 47.42
C LYS A 20 -13.96 -1.72 48.54
N ASP A 21 -12.94 -1.33 49.30
CA ASP A 21 -13.08 -0.37 50.40
C ASP A 21 -13.38 1.05 49.89
N ASN A 22 -12.78 1.46 48.77
CA ASN A 22 -13.03 2.77 48.18
C ASN A 22 -13.26 2.70 46.65
N PRO A 23 -14.51 2.51 46.19
CA PRO A 23 -14.82 2.39 44.77
C PRO A 23 -14.45 3.63 43.93
N ARG A 24 -14.27 4.81 44.54
CA ARG A 24 -13.91 6.05 43.84
C ARG A 24 -12.40 6.17 43.55
N ILE A 25 -11.58 5.28 44.09
CA ILE A 25 -10.12 5.34 43.88
C ILE A 25 -9.76 5.11 42.40
N SER A 26 -8.91 5.98 41.86
CA SER A 26 -8.46 5.88 40.46
C SER A 26 -7.36 4.83 40.30
N CYS A 27 -7.23 4.21 39.12
CA CYS A 27 -6.17 3.23 38.86
C CYS A 27 -4.76 3.80 39.02
N ARG A 28 -4.57 5.12 38.82
CA ARG A 28 -3.29 5.81 39.05
C ARG A 28 -2.96 5.88 40.54
N GLN A 29 -3.97 6.16 41.37
CA GLN A 29 -3.80 6.20 42.83
C GLN A 29 -3.48 4.81 43.38
N LEU A 30 -4.18 3.77 42.89
CA LEU A 30 -3.90 2.38 43.27
C LEU A 30 -2.47 1.96 42.90
N ALA A 31 -1.98 2.33 41.71
CA ALA A 31 -0.60 2.07 41.32
C ALA A 31 0.41 2.71 42.29
N LYS A 32 0.14 3.96 42.71
CA LYS A 32 0.98 4.66 43.69
C LYS A 32 0.93 4.00 45.07
N ASN A 33 -0.27 3.62 45.55
CA ASN A 33 -0.41 2.93 46.84
C ASN A 33 0.33 1.58 46.87
N VAL A 34 0.36 0.86 45.74
CA VAL A 34 1.12 -0.39 45.59
C VAL A 34 2.63 -0.12 45.59
N GLU A 35 3.08 0.92 44.89
CA GLU A 35 4.48 1.34 44.89
C GLU A 35 4.92 1.73 46.32
N ASP A 36 4.09 2.48 47.05
CA ASP A 36 4.38 2.91 48.42
C ASP A 36 4.41 1.72 49.42
N SER A 37 3.51 0.74 49.28
CA SER A 37 3.38 -0.37 50.24
C SER A 37 4.32 -1.55 49.97
N TYR A 38 4.58 -1.87 48.70
CA TYR A 38 5.34 -3.05 48.29
C TYR A 38 6.68 -2.71 47.62
N GLN A 39 6.97 -1.42 47.38
CA GLN A 39 8.13 -0.97 46.60
C GLN A 39 8.22 -1.61 45.20
N VAL A 40 7.07 -1.96 44.61
CA VAL A 40 6.95 -2.50 43.25
C VAL A 40 6.30 -1.49 42.35
N LYS A 41 7.00 -1.05 41.29
CA LYS A 41 6.43 -0.19 40.25
C LYS A 41 5.43 -0.97 39.40
N VAL A 42 4.15 -0.63 39.52
CA VAL A 42 3.07 -1.23 38.73
C VAL A 42 2.46 -0.20 37.78
N SER A 43 2.28 -0.56 36.51
CA SER A 43 1.69 0.33 35.52
C SER A 43 0.17 0.46 35.69
N LYS A 44 -0.40 1.60 35.25
CA LYS A 44 -1.87 1.82 35.25
C LYS A 44 -2.62 0.71 34.52
N SER A 45 -2.11 0.23 33.39
CA SER A 45 -2.74 -0.83 32.60
C SER A 45 -2.74 -2.16 33.34
N SER A 46 -1.65 -2.50 34.05
CA SER A 46 -1.58 -3.71 34.89
C SER A 46 -2.64 -3.71 35.98
N VAL A 47 -2.80 -2.59 36.72
CA VAL A 47 -3.87 -2.44 37.72
C VAL A 47 -5.25 -2.58 37.08
N ASN A 48 -5.45 -2.01 35.89
CA ASN A 48 -6.73 -2.10 35.18
C ASN A 48 -7.06 -3.54 34.73
N SER A 49 -6.06 -4.33 34.32
CA SER A 49 -6.26 -5.75 33.99
C SER A 49 -6.70 -6.55 35.22
N VAL A 50 -6.05 -6.34 36.37
CA VAL A 50 -6.45 -6.99 37.64
C VAL A 50 -7.89 -6.63 38.02
N LEU A 51 -8.27 -5.35 37.90
CA LEU A 51 -9.64 -4.92 38.21
C LEU A 51 -10.68 -5.46 37.22
N LYS A 52 -10.32 -5.68 35.95
CA LYS A 52 -11.19 -6.30 34.96
C LYS A 52 -11.40 -7.79 35.26
N GLU A 53 -10.32 -8.51 35.58
CA GLU A 53 -10.38 -9.93 35.97
C GLU A 53 -11.24 -10.14 37.22
N ALA A 54 -11.16 -9.22 38.19
CA ALA A 54 -11.98 -9.23 39.40
C ALA A 54 -13.42 -8.68 39.22
N ASN A 55 -13.83 -8.28 38.01
CA ASN A 55 -15.11 -7.62 37.73
C ASN A 55 -15.40 -6.34 38.55
N LEU A 56 -14.35 -5.62 38.97
CA LEU A 56 -14.44 -4.36 39.72
C LEU A 56 -14.18 -3.11 38.85
N SER A 57 -13.92 -3.28 37.56
CA SER A 57 -13.79 -2.16 36.63
C SER A 57 -15.16 -1.57 36.32
N SER A 58 -15.39 -0.31 36.68
CA SER A 58 -16.56 0.44 36.21
C SER A 58 -16.53 0.53 34.68
N SER A 59 -17.67 0.29 34.02
CA SER A 59 -17.79 0.44 32.57
C SER A 59 -17.35 1.85 32.16
N VAL A 60 -16.21 1.95 31.48
CA VAL A 60 -15.73 3.21 30.90
C VAL A 60 -16.46 3.42 29.58
N GLY A 61 -17.77 3.65 29.68
CA GLY A 61 -18.53 4.31 28.63
C GLY A 61 -18.49 5.82 28.90
N ARG A 62 -18.40 6.65 27.85
CA ARG A 62 -18.94 8.00 27.96
C ARG A 62 -20.38 7.81 28.41
N ARG A 63 -20.74 8.24 29.63
CA ARG A 63 -22.14 8.39 29.97
C ARG A 63 -22.69 9.35 28.93
N THR A 64 -23.49 8.84 28.00
CA THR A 64 -24.53 9.64 27.36
C THR A 64 -25.37 10.12 28.53
N VAL A 65 -25.06 11.33 29.01
CA VAL A 65 -25.99 12.03 29.87
C VAL A 65 -27.24 12.11 29.03
N VAL A 66 -28.27 11.34 29.40
CA VAL A 66 -29.62 11.44 28.86
C VAL A 66 -30.17 12.74 29.44
N ASP A 67 -29.56 13.85 29.06
CA ASP A 67 -30.09 15.18 29.32
C ASP A 67 -31.10 15.42 28.21
N GLN A 68 -32.33 15.64 28.61
CA GLN A 68 -33.46 15.85 27.71
C GLN A 68 -33.19 17.09 26.86
N GLY A 69 -32.69 16.90 25.64
CA GLY A 69 -32.99 17.69 24.45
C GLY A 69 -32.86 19.21 24.50
N LYS A 70 -32.19 19.83 25.47
CA LYS A 70 -31.84 21.25 25.37
C LYS A 70 -30.62 21.35 24.46
N LYS A 71 -30.87 21.69 23.20
CA LYS A 71 -29.83 22.10 22.25
C LYS A 71 -28.93 23.10 22.97
N PHE A 72 -27.63 22.89 22.90
CA PHE A 72 -26.64 23.79 23.46
C PHE A 72 -26.77 25.15 22.75
N GLU A 73 -27.47 26.09 23.37
CA GLU A 73 -27.54 27.48 22.92
C GLU A 73 -26.34 28.22 23.51
N ILE A 74 -25.47 28.69 22.62
CA ILE A 74 -24.36 29.56 23.01
C ILE A 74 -24.97 30.88 23.48
N PRO A 75 -24.72 31.34 24.73
CA PRO A 75 -25.20 32.63 25.21
C PRO A 75 -24.81 33.75 24.25
N GLU A 76 -25.74 34.66 23.96
CA GLU A 76 -25.55 35.70 22.93
C GLU A 76 -24.29 36.55 23.16
N GLU A 77 -23.90 36.77 24.41
CA GLU A 77 -22.68 37.47 24.79
C GLU A 77 -21.41 36.75 24.30
N ARG A 78 -21.35 35.42 24.45
CA ARG A 78 -20.24 34.62 23.92
C ARG A 78 -20.26 34.57 22.40
N LYS A 79 -21.44 34.54 21.79
CA LYS A 79 -21.58 34.60 20.34
C LYS A 79 -20.95 35.89 19.81
N LYS A 80 -21.25 37.05 20.41
CA LYS A 80 -20.64 38.34 20.05
C LYS A 80 -19.12 38.37 20.22
N GLN A 81 -18.58 37.80 21.30
CA GLN A 81 -17.12 37.70 21.51
C GLN A 81 -16.43 36.84 20.43
N ILE A 82 -17.00 35.68 20.12
CA ILE A 82 -16.46 34.77 19.10
C ILE A 82 -16.48 35.45 17.72
N PHE A 83 -17.58 36.11 17.35
CA PHE A 83 -17.68 36.79 16.06
C PHE A 83 -16.85 38.08 15.98
N SER A 84 -16.58 38.76 17.09
CA SER A 84 -15.71 39.96 17.09
C SER A 84 -14.22 39.64 16.85
N THR A 85 -13.81 38.39 17.09
CA THR A 85 -12.41 37.96 16.93
C THR A 85 -12.12 37.41 15.52
N ILE A 86 -13.17 37.10 14.76
CA ILE A 86 -13.05 36.53 13.41
C ILE A 86 -12.89 37.69 12.42
N ASN A 87 -11.76 37.71 11.72
CA ASN A 87 -11.44 38.73 10.72
C ASN A 87 -12.52 38.74 9.61
N PRO A 88 -13.22 39.86 9.38
CA PRO A 88 -14.35 39.93 8.44
C PRO A 88 -13.98 39.51 7.01
N LYS A 89 -12.69 39.61 6.63
CA LYS A 89 -12.18 39.16 5.33
C LYS A 89 -12.29 37.64 5.09
N ILE A 90 -12.41 36.84 6.15
CA ILE A 90 -12.62 35.39 6.04
C ILE A 90 -14.08 35.08 5.71
N ILE A 91 -15.02 35.92 6.14
CA ILE A 91 -16.47 35.69 5.97
C ILE A 91 -16.91 36.02 4.54
N GLU A 92 -16.35 37.05 3.91
CA GLU A 92 -16.64 37.39 2.49
C GLU A 92 -16.22 36.28 1.50
N LYS A 93 -15.28 35.40 1.86
CA LYS A 93 -14.89 34.26 1.00
C LYS A 93 -15.84 33.06 1.07
N PHE A 94 -16.81 33.05 2.00
CA PHE A 94 -17.74 31.92 2.20
C PHE A 94 -19.21 32.24 1.91
N GLU A 95 -19.54 33.45 1.47
CA GLU A 95 -20.85 33.74 0.89
C GLU A 95 -20.96 33.11 -0.51
N SER A 96 -21.28 31.82 -0.52
CA SER A 96 -21.69 31.11 -1.72
C SER A 96 -23.03 31.69 -2.22
N PRO A 97 -23.21 31.85 -3.54
CA PRO A 97 -24.46 32.36 -4.10
C PRO A 97 -25.62 31.45 -3.68
N ALA A 98 -26.72 32.07 -3.25
CA ALA A 98 -27.91 31.41 -2.76
C ALA A 98 -28.30 30.22 -3.66
N PRO A 99 -28.63 29.04 -3.08
CA PRO A 99 -28.95 27.86 -3.86
C PRO A 99 -30.17 28.15 -4.74
N LYS A 100 -29.95 28.15 -6.06
CA LYS A 100 -31.05 28.15 -7.05
C LYS A 100 -31.95 26.96 -6.73
N LYS A 101 -33.27 27.21 -6.65
CA LYS A 101 -34.31 26.22 -6.43
C LYS A 101 -34.02 24.96 -7.26
N LYS A 102 -33.91 23.82 -6.58
CA LYS A 102 -33.75 22.51 -7.22
C LYS A 102 -34.92 22.30 -8.21
N PRO A 103 -34.66 21.83 -9.45
CA PRO A 103 -35.73 21.42 -10.35
C PRO A 103 -36.48 20.23 -9.74
N ASN A 104 -37.79 20.20 -9.96
CA ASN A 104 -38.71 19.20 -9.44
C ASN A 104 -38.45 17.85 -10.14
N LEU A 105 -37.81 16.92 -9.43
CA LEU A 105 -37.39 15.61 -9.96
C LEU A 105 -38.58 14.73 -10.39
N GLU A 106 -39.79 15.01 -9.90
CA GLU A 106 -41.00 14.26 -10.24
C GLU A 106 -41.53 14.61 -11.64
N GLU A 107 -41.19 15.78 -12.20
CA GLU A 107 -41.67 16.23 -13.50
C GLU A 107 -40.81 15.74 -14.68
N GLU A 108 -39.52 15.42 -14.43
CA GLU A 108 -38.63 14.79 -15.41
C GLU A 108 -38.85 13.28 -15.51
N LEU A 109 -39.14 12.60 -14.39
CA LEU A 109 -39.38 11.15 -14.39
C LEU A 109 -40.70 10.78 -15.12
N GLY A 110 -41.71 11.66 -15.07
CA GLY A 110 -42.96 11.48 -15.81
C GLY A 110 -42.83 11.61 -17.32
N LYS A 111 -41.81 12.30 -17.83
CA LYS A 111 -41.57 12.47 -19.28
C LYS A 111 -40.79 11.31 -19.90
N LEU A 112 -39.96 10.62 -19.12
CA LEU A 112 -39.20 9.46 -19.60
C LEU A 112 -40.04 8.17 -19.70
N LEU A 113 -41.07 8.03 -18.86
CA LEU A 113 -41.97 6.87 -18.88
C LEU A 113 -43.07 6.96 -19.94
N ALA A 114 -43.24 8.12 -20.59
CA ALA A 114 -44.24 8.32 -21.64
C ALA A 114 -43.73 8.04 -23.07
N SER A 115 -42.42 7.81 -23.26
CA SER A 115 -41.81 7.62 -24.59
C SER A 115 -41.50 6.17 -24.97
N GLU A 116 -41.76 5.19 -24.11
CA GLU A 116 -41.58 3.76 -24.42
C GLU A 116 -42.93 3.08 -24.70
N ASN A 117 -43.57 3.44 -25.81
CA ASN A 117 -44.57 2.59 -26.45
C ASN A 117 -44.73 2.98 -27.91
N ASN A 118 -44.06 2.22 -28.78
CA ASN A 118 -44.27 2.00 -30.22
C ASN A 118 -42.96 2.10 -31.00
N GLN A 119 -42.30 0.94 -31.17
CA GLN A 119 -41.62 0.58 -32.42
C GLN A 119 -41.36 -0.94 -32.42
N GLU A 120 -42.22 -1.67 -33.13
CA GLU A 120 -41.96 -3.04 -33.56
C GLU A 120 -40.83 -3.03 -34.59
N ILE A 121 -39.78 -3.80 -34.34
CA ILE A 121 -38.68 -4.04 -35.28
C ILE A 121 -39.00 -5.34 -36.03
N PRO A 122 -39.15 -5.34 -37.37
CA PRO A 122 -39.34 -6.57 -38.12
C PRO A 122 -38.00 -7.29 -38.33
N LEU A 123 -38.00 -8.60 -38.06
CA LEU A 123 -36.89 -9.53 -38.33
C LEU A 123 -36.71 -9.74 -39.84
N PRO A 124 -35.47 -9.80 -40.37
CA PRO A 124 -35.23 -10.16 -41.75
C PRO A 124 -35.12 -11.68 -41.95
N ASP A 125 -35.85 -12.17 -42.95
CA ASP A 125 -35.83 -13.53 -43.47
C ASP A 125 -34.48 -13.91 -44.09
N ILE A 126 -33.92 -15.04 -43.67
CA ILE A 126 -32.75 -15.67 -44.30
C ILE A 126 -33.23 -16.70 -45.33
N LYS A 127 -33.10 -16.36 -46.62
CA LYS A 127 -33.27 -17.32 -47.73
C LYS A 127 -31.92 -17.73 -48.32
N LYS A 128 -31.79 -19.05 -48.54
CA LYS A 128 -30.73 -19.75 -49.28
C LYS A 128 -30.91 -19.61 -50.80
N SER A 129 -29.82 -19.40 -51.53
CA SER A 129 -29.56 -19.86 -52.91
C SER A 129 -28.10 -19.52 -53.28
N LYS A 130 -27.16 -20.45 -53.51
CA LYS A 130 -26.90 -21.30 -54.70
C LYS A 130 -26.73 -20.54 -56.03
N GLU A 131 -25.52 -20.71 -56.60
CA GLU A 131 -25.08 -20.76 -58.02
C GLU A 131 -25.63 -19.65 -58.96
N THR A 132 -24.86 -18.98 -59.84
CA THR A 132 -24.00 -19.52 -60.90
C THR A 132 -23.25 -18.36 -61.58
N SER A 133 -21.99 -18.61 -61.98
CA SER A 133 -21.31 -18.31 -63.26
C SER A 133 -21.33 -16.95 -64.01
N GLU A 134 -20.22 -16.79 -64.75
CA GLU A 134 -19.95 -15.94 -65.93
C GLU A 134 -19.37 -14.53 -65.67
N GLU A 135 -18.06 -14.35 -65.88
CA GLU A 135 -17.35 -14.05 -67.13
C GLU A 135 -17.33 -12.54 -67.44
N ILE A 136 -16.13 -11.93 -67.44
CA ILE A 136 -15.64 -11.05 -68.50
C ILE A 136 -14.12 -10.83 -68.32
N LYS A 137 -13.47 -10.89 -69.48
CA LYS A 137 -12.04 -10.91 -69.82
C LYS A 137 -11.34 -9.56 -69.64
N LYS A 138 -10.02 -9.59 -69.45
CA LYS A 138 -8.95 -9.08 -70.36
C LYS A 138 -7.60 -9.07 -69.61
N GLU A 139 -6.61 -9.83 -70.08
CA GLU A 139 -5.51 -9.39 -70.99
C GLU A 139 -4.69 -8.23 -70.38
N ASP A 140 -3.36 -8.23 -70.28
CA ASP A 140 -2.35 -9.08 -70.89
C ASP A 140 -0.97 -8.86 -70.26
N SER A 141 -0.13 -9.90 -70.32
CA SER A 141 1.33 -9.92 -70.48
C SER A 141 2.26 -8.91 -69.74
N LYS A 142 3.21 -9.43 -68.94
CA LYS A 142 4.63 -9.63 -69.36
C LYS A 142 5.51 -10.20 -68.24
N LYS A 143 6.05 -11.40 -68.51
CA LYS A 143 7.30 -12.00 -68.00
C LYS A 143 8.51 -11.07 -68.33
N PRO A 144 9.71 -11.19 -67.70
CA PRO A 144 10.41 -12.48 -67.58
C PRO A 144 11.35 -12.72 -66.37
N THR A 145 11.59 -14.03 -66.13
CA THR A 145 12.87 -14.72 -65.78
C THR A 145 13.64 -14.34 -64.51
N ALA A 146 14.41 -15.20 -63.85
CA ALA A 146 14.59 -16.66 -63.72
C ALA A 146 15.89 -16.81 -62.89
N GLY A 147 16.01 -17.85 -62.07
CA GLY A 147 17.26 -18.22 -61.38
C GLY A 147 17.00 -18.52 -59.90
N GLU A 148 16.54 -19.71 -59.55
CA GLU A 148 17.31 -20.96 -59.33
C GLU A 148 17.81 -21.15 -57.89
N LYS A 149 17.07 -22.04 -57.19
CA LYS A 149 17.50 -23.18 -56.35
C LYS A 149 18.55 -22.95 -55.25
N LYS A 150 18.12 -23.16 -54.00
CA LYS A 150 18.59 -24.24 -53.09
C LYS A 150 17.89 -24.13 -51.73
N ASP A 151 17.04 -25.09 -51.41
CA ASP A 151 16.61 -25.37 -50.03
C ASP A 151 16.54 -26.88 -49.85
N GLU A 152 17.53 -27.43 -49.15
CA GLU A 152 17.40 -28.66 -48.36
C GLU A 152 18.66 -28.78 -47.49
N GLN A 153 18.44 -29.10 -46.21
CA GLN A 153 19.42 -29.30 -45.11
C GLN A 153 19.67 -28.12 -44.15
N ILE A 154 18.71 -27.86 -43.25
CA ILE A 154 19.01 -27.42 -41.87
C ILE A 154 18.07 -28.16 -40.92
N ASN A 155 18.51 -29.28 -40.37
CA ASN A 155 17.99 -29.83 -39.11
C ASN A 155 18.93 -30.91 -38.58
N GLN A 156 20.03 -30.49 -37.95
CA GLN A 156 20.83 -31.26 -37.01
C GLN A 156 21.87 -30.31 -36.42
N ASN A 157 21.52 -29.60 -35.34
CA ASN A 157 22.46 -28.99 -34.38
C ASN A 157 21.67 -28.41 -33.19
N LEU A 158 21.12 -29.30 -32.37
CA LEU A 158 20.50 -29.00 -31.07
C LEU A 158 20.91 -30.11 -30.08
N SER A 159 22.18 -30.17 -29.70
CA SER A 159 22.59 -30.95 -28.51
C SER A 159 23.86 -30.51 -27.78
N THR A 160 24.58 -29.48 -28.22
CA THR A 160 25.85 -29.05 -27.58
C THR A 160 25.73 -27.87 -26.60
N GLY A 161 24.53 -27.34 -26.36
CA GLY A 161 24.29 -26.17 -25.47
C GLY A 161 24.30 -26.44 -23.97
N SER A 162 24.39 -27.70 -23.51
CA SER A 162 24.31 -28.05 -22.09
C SER A 162 25.67 -28.10 -21.38
N GLN A 163 26.78 -28.26 -22.09
CA GLN A 163 28.12 -28.34 -21.48
C GLN A 163 28.79 -26.97 -21.27
N GLN A 164 28.52 -25.98 -22.13
CA GLN A 164 29.07 -24.62 -21.97
C GLN A 164 28.44 -23.85 -20.79
N ASN A 165 27.20 -24.14 -20.42
CA ASN A 165 26.55 -23.49 -19.28
C ASN A 165 27.07 -23.99 -17.92
N ASN A 166 27.64 -25.19 -17.84
CA ASN A 166 28.26 -25.69 -16.60
C ASN A 166 29.69 -25.14 -16.41
N ILE A 167 30.45 -24.99 -17.49
CA ILE A 167 31.81 -24.41 -17.44
C ILE A 167 31.78 -22.91 -17.10
N ILE A 168 30.73 -22.19 -17.53
CA ILE A 168 30.55 -20.77 -17.17
C ILE A 168 30.08 -20.61 -15.72
N LYS A 169 29.31 -21.56 -15.16
CA LYS A 169 28.91 -21.52 -13.74
C LYS A 169 30.08 -21.79 -12.79
N GLU A 170 30.93 -22.79 -13.07
CA GLU A 170 32.11 -23.06 -12.24
C GLU A 170 33.14 -21.92 -12.29
N LYS A 171 33.30 -21.22 -13.43
CA LYS A 171 34.25 -20.09 -13.52
C LYS A 171 33.77 -18.79 -12.86
N ILE A 172 32.50 -18.66 -12.49
CA ILE A 172 31.97 -17.46 -11.81
C ILE A 172 32.01 -17.63 -10.28
N GLU A 173 32.01 -18.85 -9.75
CA GLU A 173 32.02 -19.12 -8.31
C GLU A 173 33.39 -18.84 -7.65
N ASP A 174 34.49 -18.84 -8.41
CA ASP A 174 35.84 -18.59 -7.86
C ASP A 174 36.29 -17.12 -7.87
N THR A 175 35.48 -16.19 -8.38
CA THR A 175 35.69 -14.75 -8.12
C THR A 175 35.08 -14.37 -6.77
N GLU A 176 35.51 -15.04 -5.69
CA GLU A 176 35.22 -14.59 -4.34
C GLU A 176 35.84 -13.21 -4.16
N ASN A 177 35.00 -12.20 -3.99
CA ASN A 177 35.45 -10.87 -3.64
C ASN A 177 36.17 -10.95 -2.27
N PRO A 178 37.50 -10.77 -2.20
CA PRO A 178 38.29 -11.02 -0.99
C PRO A 178 38.02 -10.00 0.13
N PHE A 179 37.08 -9.07 -0.09
CA PHE A 179 36.75 -7.96 0.79
C PHE A 179 35.35 -8.04 1.43
N ILE A 180 34.63 -9.15 1.25
CA ILE A 180 33.42 -9.39 2.04
C ILE A 180 33.87 -9.74 3.46
N ASP A 181 33.48 -8.90 4.43
CA ASP A 181 33.71 -9.11 5.86
C ASP A 181 33.28 -10.53 6.26
N GLN A 182 34.06 -11.19 7.11
CA GLN A 182 33.77 -12.54 7.59
C GLN A 182 32.38 -12.62 8.21
N GLU A 183 31.95 -11.56 8.91
CA GLU A 183 30.60 -11.47 9.49
C GLU A 183 29.49 -11.54 8.41
N ALA A 184 29.71 -10.89 7.25
CA ALA A 184 28.78 -10.92 6.13
C ALA A 184 28.78 -12.27 5.41
N ARG A 185 29.95 -12.94 5.32
CA ARG A 185 30.05 -14.30 4.78
C ARG A 185 29.27 -15.28 5.66
N ASP A 186 29.47 -15.21 6.97
CA ASP A 186 28.79 -16.06 7.95
C ASP A 186 27.27 -15.86 7.93
N GLU A 187 26.78 -14.61 7.79
CA GLU A 187 25.35 -14.31 7.68
C GLU A 187 24.74 -14.88 6.37
N ILE A 188 25.45 -14.76 5.25
CA ILE A 188 25.02 -15.30 3.95
C ILE A 188 24.99 -16.84 3.99
N GLU A 189 26.01 -17.48 4.57
CA GLU A 189 26.10 -18.94 4.67
C GLU A 189 25.05 -19.53 5.60
N ALA A 190 24.83 -18.93 6.77
CA ALA A 190 23.78 -19.33 7.70
C ALA A 190 22.40 -19.34 7.01
N TYR A 191 22.12 -18.31 6.21
CA TYR A 191 20.87 -18.20 5.47
C TYR A 191 20.76 -19.16 4.28
N LYS A 192 21.86 -19.39 3.53
CA LYS A 192 21.91 -20.42 2.46
C LYS A 192 21.63 -21.81 3.02
N LYS A 193 22.22 -22.15 4.18
CA LYS A 193 22.05 -23.43 4.89
C LYS A 193 20.62 -23.62 5.38
N GLU A 194 19.93 -22.55 5.78
CA GLU A 194 18.52 -22.60 6.14
C GLU A 194 17.61 -22.91 4.92
N ARG A 195 17.96 -22.43 3.72
CA ARG A 195 17.10 -22.54 2.53
C ARG A 195 17.33 -23.78 1.67
N SER A 196 18.54 -24.32 1.59
CA SER A 196 18.85 -25.53 0.82
C SER A 196 18.05 -26.76 1.29
N SER A 197 17.50 -26.70 2.50
CA SER A 197 16.60 -27.72 3.04
C SER A 197 15.13 -27.64 2.56
N LYS A 198 14.70 -26.61 1.80
CA LYS A 198 13.25 -26.32 1.56
C LYS A 198 12.83 -26.00 0.12
N GLN A 199 13.63 -26.32 -0.89
CA GLN A 199 13.26 -26.06 -2.30
C GLN A 199 12.52 -27.25 -2.93
N GLN A 200 11.34 -27.58 -2.39
CA GLN A 200 10.36 -28.43 -3.07
C GLN A 200 9.50 -27.57 -4.00
N GLN A 201 9.20 -28.08 -5.20
CA GLN A 201 8.09 -27.55 -5.99
C GLN A 201 6.82 -27.78 -5.18
N TYR A 202 6.19 -26.70 -4.73
CA TYR A 202 4.95 -26.80 -3.98
C TYR A 202 3.81 -26.98 -5.01
N PRO A 203 3.16 -28.16 -5.08
CA PRO A 203 1.80 -28.18 -5.60
C PRO A 203 0.97 -27.09 -4.89
N PHE A 204 -0.12 -26.63 -5.51
CA PHE A 204 -1.05 -25.65 -4.92
C PHE A 204 -0.70 -24.15 -5.02
N MET A 205 0.16 -23.72 -5.97
CA MET A 205 0.37 -22.29 -6.25
C MET A 205 -0.93 -21.49 -6.53
N GLY A 206 -1.99 -22.14 -7.03
CA GLY A 206 -3.31 -21.51 -7.17
C GLY A 206 -3.97 -21.13 -5.83
N ILE A 207 -3.79 -21.94 -4.79
CA ILE A 207 -4.27 -21.64 -3.43
C ILE A 207 -3.50 -20.44 -2.85
N VAL A 208 -2.19 -20.38 -3.11
CA VAL A 208 -1.34 -19.25 -2.77
C VAL A 208 -1.81 -17.98 -3.48
N PHE A 209 -2.26 -18.07 -4.74
CA PHE A 209 -2.83 -16.94 -5.47
C PHE A 209 -4.15 -16.44 -4.87
N PHE A 210 -5.09 -17.32 -4.50
CA PHE A 210 -6.33 -16.90 -3.84
C PHE A 210 -6.09 -16.31 -2.46
N LYS A 211 -5.17 -16.89 -1.67
CA LYS A 211 -4.76 -16.30 -0.39
C LYS A 211 -4.05 -14.97 -0.60
N ALA A 212 -3.27 -14.83 -1.68
CA ALA A 212 -2.64 -13.57 -2.07
C ALA A 212 -3.68 -12.52 -2.50
N ILE A 213 -4.79 -12.89 -3.15
CA ILE A 213 -5.90 -11.96 -3.44
C ILE A 213 -6.60 -11.52 -2.15
N GLU A 214 -6.89 -12.44 -1.24
CA GLU A 214 -7.46 -12.09 0.07
C GLU A 214 -6.53 -11.17 0.87
N TRP A 215 -5.23 -11.48 0.88
CA TRP A 215 -4.21 -10.59 1.45
C TRP A 215 -4.10 -9.27 0.71
N PHE A 216 -4.23 -9.26 -0.61
CA PHE A 216 -4.22 -8.03 -1.41
C PHE A 216 -5.43 -7.13 -1.09
N LEU A 217 -6.57 -7.73 -0.76
CA LEU A 217 -7.79 -7.01 -0.36
C LEU A 217 -7.79 -6.61 1.13
N GLU A 218 -6.83 -7.10 1.93
CA GLU A 218 -6.56 -6.74 3.34
C GLU A 218 -7.76 -6.68 4.29
N SER A 219 -8.88 -7.34 3.95
CA SER A 219 -10.03 -7.45 4.83
C SER A 219 -10.03 -8.84 5.46
N PRO A 220 -9.42 -9.03 6.65
CA PRO A 220 -9.23 -10.36 7.24
C PRO A 220 -10.54 -11.07 7.58
N ARG A 221 -11.71 -10.45 7.38
CA ARG A 221 -13.04 -11.00 7.71
C ARG A 221 -14.16 -10.49 6.78
N PHE A 222 -13.94 -10.47 5.47
CA PHE A 222 -14.98 -9.98 4.57
C PHE A 222 -16.29 -10.76 4.73
N TRP A 223 -16.23 -12.09 4.66
CA TRP A 223 -17.42 -12.94 4.77
C TRP A 223 -17.99 -12.89 6.18
N GLY A 224 -17.15 -12.94 7.22
CA GLY A 224 -17.55 -12.78 8.61
C GLY A 224 -18.35 -11.52 8.86
N ASN A 225 -17.85 -10.38 8.40
CA ASN A 225 -18.53 -9.09 8.56
C ASN A 225 -19.82 -8.99 7.73
N LEU A 226 -19.85 -9.63 6.57
CA LEU A 226 -21.03 -9.69 5.71
C LEU A 226 -22.14 -10.53 6.36
N PHE A 227 -21.82 -11.75 6.79
CA PHE A 227 -22.76 -12.65 7.46
C PHE A 227 -23.19 -12.12 8.83
N ALA A 228 -22.31 -11.46 9.58
CA ALA A 228 -22.67 -10.83 10.87
C ALA A 228 -23.70 -9.71 10.72
N ARG A 229 -23.64 -8.93 9.62
CA ARG A 229 -24.63 -7.88 9.33
C ARG A 229 -25.94 -8.45 8.82
N ALA A 230 -25.88 -9.43 7.92
CA ALA A 230 -27.08 -10.07 7.38
C ALA A 230 -27.79 -10.94 8.43
N PHE A 231 -27.05 -11.50 9.39
CA PHE A 231 -27.56 -12.45 10.40
C PHE A 231 -26.95 -12.22 11.80
N PRO A 232 -27.32 -11.12 12.49
CA PRO A 232 -26.78 -10.81 13.81
C PRO A 232 -26.99 -11.96 14.81
N GLY A 233 -25.90 -12.39 15.46
CA GLY A 233 -25.92 -13.43 16.49
C GLY A 233 -26.04 -14.88 15.98
N LYS A 234 -26.06 -15.10 14.66
CA LYS A 234 -26.16 -16.45 14.04
C LYS A 234 -24.95 -16.82 13.19
N THR A 235 -23.92 -16.00 13.19
CA THR A 235 -22.74 -16.20 12.35
C THR A 235 -21.75 -17.13 13.03
N PRO A 236 -21.38 -18.26 12.41
CA PRO A 236 -20.31 -19.11 12.94
C PRO A 236 -19.00 -18.31 13.09
N GLU A 237 -18.25 -18.54 14.17
CA GLU A 237 -16.95 -17.88 14.40
C GLU A 237 -15.94 -18.17 13.28
N ASN A 238 -16.12 -19.29 12.57
CA ASN A 238 -15.29 -19.77 11.47
C ASN A 238 -15.91 -19.53 10.08
N VAL A 239 -16.91 -18.65 9.92
CA VAL A 239 -17.59 -18.47 8.63
C VAL A 239 -16.65 -18.03 7.50
N ASP A 240 -15.68 -17.16 7.79
CA ASP A 240 -14.67 -16.74 6.81
C ASP A 240 -13.86 -17.94 6.32
N GLU A 241 -13.45 -18.80 7.24
CA GLU A 241 -12.73 -20.03 6.92
C GLU A 241 -13.61 -20.96 6.08
N ILE A 242 -14.85 -21.22 6.48
CA ILE A 242 -15.80 -22.07 5.73
C ILE A 242 -16.00 -21.55 4.29
N CYS A 243 -16.26 -20.25 4.13
CA CYS A 243 -16.46 -19.63 2.82
C CYS A 243 -15.19 -19.72 1.96
N GLN A 244 -14.01 -19.48 2.54
CA GLN A 244 -12.72 -19.65 1.87
C GLN A 244 -12.53 -21.09 1.41
N LYS A 245 -12.80 -22.07 2.30
CA LYS A 245 -12.72 -23.51 1.98
C LYS A 245 -13.62 -23.88 0.80
N TYR A 246 -14.86 -23.41 0.83
CA TYR A 246 -15.84 -23.70 -0.19
C TYR A 246 -15.48 -23.10 -1.56
N ILE A 247 -15.13 -21.82 -1.62
CA ILE A 247 -14.75 -21.14 -2.87
C ILE A 247 -13.55 -21.85 -3.50
N LEU A 248 -12.54 -22.17 -2.69
CA LEU A 248 -11.34 -22.81 -3.18
C LEU A 248 -11.61 -24.22 -3.71
N ALA A 249 -12.41 -25.02 -2.99
CA ALA A 249 -12.84 -26.34 -3.45
C ALA A 249 -13.54 -26.25 -4.81
N LYS A 250 -14.46 -25.29 -5.00
CA LYS A 250 -15.17 -25.09 -6.27
C LYS A 250 -14.23 -24.72 -7.42
N ILE A 251 -13.22 -23.89 -7.16
CA ILE A 251 -12.27 -23.50 -8.19
C ILE A 251 -11.39 -24.68 -8.58
N LEU A 252 -10.84 -25.42 -7.62
CA LEU A 252 -9.99 -26.60 -7.89
C LEU A 252 -10.72 -27.67 -8.70
N LEU A 253 -11.99 -27.95 -8.37
CA LEU A 253 -12.85 -28.86 -9.14
C LEU A 253 -13.03 -28.39 -10.59
N LYS A 254 -13.13 -27.07 -10.81
CA LYS A 254 -13.40 -26.49 -12.14
C LYS A 254 -12.13 -26.33 -12.98
N THR A 255 -11.01 -25.91 -12.40
CA THR A 255 -9.82 -25.48 -13.15
C THR A 255 -8.70 -26.51 -13.18
N ALA A 256 -8.61 -27.37 -12.16
CA ALA A 256 -7.48 -28.28 -12.01
C ALA A 256 -7.86 -29.75 -12.25
N ASN A 257 -9.10 -30.03 -12.66
CA ASN A 257 -9.61 -31.38 -12.89
C ASN A 257 -9.37 -32.34 -11.71
N VAL A 258 -9.29 -31.79 -10.49
CA VAL A 258 -9.09 -32.54 -9.26
C VAL A 258 -10.38 -33.30 -8.97
N LYS A 259 -10.29 -34.60 -8.66
CA LYS A 259 -11.49 -35.34 -8.29
C LYS A 259 -11.98 -34.88 -6.90
N PRO A 260 -13.30 -34.93 -6.63
CA PRO A 260 -13.82 -34.61 -5.31
C PRO A 260 -13.20 -35.43 -4.17
N GLU A 261 -12.84 -36.69 -4.43
CA GLU A 261 -12.15 -37.56 -3.47
C GLU A 261 -10.74 -37.07 -3.15
N ASP A 262 -10.06 -36.55 -4.18
CA ASP A 262 -8.69 -36.07 -4.06
C ASP A 262 -8.63 -34.83 -3.20
N LEU A 263 -9.64 -33.94 -3.26
CA LEU A 263 -9.71 -32.71 -2.46
C LEU A 263 -9.46 -32.91 -0.96
N ASN A 264 -9.85 -34.05 -0.37
CA ASN A 264 -9.57 -34.32 1.05
C ASN A 264 -8.06 -34.39 1.36
N ASN A 265 -7.22 -34.69 0.36
CA ASN A 265 -5.75 -34.68 0.48
C ASN A 265 -5.14 -33.28 0.33
N TYR A 266 -5.94 -32.27 -0.08
CA TYR A 266 -5.47 -30.91 -0.39
C TYR A 266 -5.62 -29.95 0.80
N TRP A 267 -6.15 -30.41 1.95
CA TRP A 267 -6.45 -29.54 3.10
C TRP A 267 -5.71 -29.92 4.38
N ILE A 268 -5.21 -28.88 5.05
CA ILE A 268 -4.53 -28.92 6.35
C ILE A 268 -5.50 -29.48 7.40
N ARG A 269 -5.31 -30.76 7.75
CA ARG A 269 -5.87 -31.49 8.91
C ARG A 269 -7.27 -31.05 9.38
N GLY A 270 -8.32 -31.78 8.98
CA GLY A 270 -9.36 -32.16 9.94
C GLY A 270 -10.83 -32.10 9.52
N GLU A 271 -11.21 -31.47 8.39
CA GLU A 271 -12.62 -31.35 8.03
C GLU A 271 -12.90 -31.88 6.61
N GLU A 272 -13.86 -32.80 6.51
CA GLU A 272 -14.29 -33.38 5.23
C GLU A 272 -15.17 -32.41 4.43
N ILE A 273 -15.15 -32.49 3.10
CA ILE A 273 -16.02 -31.68 2.20
C ILE A 273 -17.51 -31.74 2.57
N PRO A 274 -18.10 -32.88 3.00
CA PRO A 274 -19.46 -32.91 3.52
C PRO A 274 -19.69 -31.97 4.70
N ALA A 275 -18.72 -31.78 5.59
CA ALA A 275 -18.82 -30.83 6.70
C ALA A 275 -18.81 -29.38 6.21
N ILE A 276 -18.00 -29.05 5.19
CA ILE A 276 -18.00 -27.73 4.55
C ILE A 276 -19.34 -27.47 3.84
N ASN A 277 -19.83 -28.44 3.06
CA ASN A 277 -21.12 -28.33 2.38
C ASN A 277 -22.28 -28.21 3.39
N LYS A 278 -22.22 -28.94 4.50
CA LYS A 278 -23.18 -28.82 5.60
C LYS A 278 -23.11 -27.42 6.23
N GLY A 279 -21.92 -26.93 6.55
CA GLY A 279 -21.72 -25.58 7.08
C GLY A 279 -22.25 -24.50 6.13
N VAL A 280 -22.03 -24.64 4.81
CA VAL A 280 -22.57 -23.73 3.79
C VAL A 280 -24.09 -23.86 3.65
N ALA A 281 -24.65 -25.08 3.72
CA ALA A 281 -26.09 -25.30 3.66
C ALA A 281 -26.82 -24.73 4.89
N GLU A 282 -26.13 -24.65 6.03
CA GLU A 282 -26.62 -24.02 7.26
C GLU A 282 -26.51 -22.48 7.20
N LEU A 283 -25.79 -21.91 6.22
CA LEU A 283 -25.75 -20.47 6.03
C LEU A 283 -27.11 -19.98 5.51
N PRO A 284 -27.76 -19.03 6.20
CA PRO A 284 -28.98 -18.45 5.70
C PRO A 284 -28.66 -17.61 4.45
N PHE A 285 -29.11 -18.05 3.28
CA PHE A 285 -29.07 -17.24 2.07
C PHE A 285 -30.43 -16.58 1.89
N ASN A 286 -30.45 -15.25 1.92
CA ASN A 286 -31.65 -14.46 1.66
C ASN A 286 -31.31 -13.24 0.79
N SER A 287 -32.34 -12.51 0.36
CA SER A 287 -32.18 -11.30 -0.46
C SER A 287 -31.36 -10.20 0.25
N SER A 288 -31.41 -10.11 1.59
CA SER A 288 -30.63 -9.10 2.33
C SER A 288 -29.13 -9.36 2.26
N LEU A 289 -28.70 -10.64 2.29
CA LEU A 289 -27.29 -10.99 2.08
C LEU A 289 -26.80 -10.55 0.69
N GLY A 290 -27.62 -10.71 -0.34
CA GLY A 290 -27.30 -10.25 -1.70
C GLY A 290 -27.09 -8.74 -1.79
N ILE A 291 -27.97 -7.95 -1.14
CA ILE A 291 -27.85 -6.48 -1.10
C ILE A 291 -26.60 -6.06 -0.32
N HIS A 292 -26.32 -6.67 0.83
CA HIS A 292 -25.10 -6.37 1.59
C HIS A 292 -23.84 -6.75 0.80
N TYR A 293 -23.86 -7.89 0.11
CA TYR A 293 -22.75 -8.33 -0.73
C TYR A 293 -22.50 -7.34 -1.86
N GLU A 294 -23.53 -6.91 -2.58
CA GLU A 294 -23.38 -5.98 -3.70
C GLU A 294 -22.81 -4.63 -3.23
N ASN A 295 -23.31 -4.13 -2.10
CA ASN A 295 -22.81 -2.88 -1.51
C ASN A 295 -21.34 -2.99 -1.09
N ASP A 296 -20.96 -4.07 -0.39
CA ASP A 296 -19.59 -4.23 0.06
C ASP A 296 -18.64 -4.57 -1.09
N ALA A 297 -19.08 -5.38 -2.06
CA ALA A 297 -18.29 -5.73 -3.23
C ALA A 297 -17.94 -4.47 -4.03
N ARG A 298 -18.91 -3.57 -4.24
CA ARG A 298 -18.65 -2.26 -4.89
C ARG A 298 -17.56 -1.48 -4.14
N GLN A 299 -17.58 -1.47 -2.81
CA GLN A 299 -16.55 -0.79 -2.01
C GLN A 299 -15.19 -1.49 -2.06
N LEU A 300 -15.16 -2.82 -1.94
CA LEU A 300 -13.92 -3.62 -1.96
C LEU A 300 -13.20 -3.56 -3.30
N PHE A 301 -13.96 -3.54 -4.39
CA PHE A 301 -13.44 -3.40 -5.75
C PHE A 301 -13.37 -1.94 -6.20
N THR A 302 -13.57 -0.97 -5.29
CA THR A 302 -13.22 0.41 -5.58
C THR A 302 -11.70 0.52 -5.58
N PHE A 303 -11.16 0.98 -6.69
CA PHE A 303 -9.73 1.26 -6.83
C PHE A 303 -9.46 2.75 -6.70
N VAL A 304 -8.40 3.08 -5.99
CA VAL A 304 -7.81 4.41 -5.95
C VAL A 304 -6.63 4.40 -6.89
N TYR A 305 -6.55 5.38 -7.78
CA TYR A 305 -5.46 5.51 -8.75
C TYR A 305 -4.45 6.58 -8.33
N ALA A 306 -4.92 7.62 -7.63
CA ALA A 306 -4.08 8.72 -7.19
C ALA A 306 -4.60 9.45 -5.96
N TYR A 307 -3.71 10.19 -5.31
CA TYR A 307 -4.01 11.24 -4.34
C TYR A 307 -3.64 12.58 -4.95
N ARG A 308 -4.58 13.52 -5.01
CA ARG A 308 -4.31 14.91 -5.35
C ARG A 308 -4.16 15.70 -4.05
N ILE A 309 -2.97 16.18 -3.79
CA ILE A 309 -2.62 17.00 -2.64
C ILE A 309 -2.72 18.47 -3.07
N VAL A 310 -3.51 19.25 -2.35
CA VAL A 310 -3.64 20.70 -2.55
C VAL A 310 -2.88 21.40 -1.44
N LEU A 311 -1.96 22.28 -1.82
CA LEU A 311 -1.12 23.06 -0.90
C LEU A 311 -1.74 24.43 -0.56
N ALA A 312 -1.16 25.13 0.41
CA ALA A 312 -1.64 26.42 0.90
C ALA A 312 -1.61 27.55 -0.14
N ASP A 313 -0.78 27.43 -1.17
CA ASP A 313 -0.70 28.35 -2.30
C ASP A 313 -1.46 27.85 -3.54
N ASP A 314 -2.40 26.92 -3.35
CA ASP A 314 -3.22 26.28 -4.37
C ASP A 314 -2.44 25.41 -5.37
N THR A 315 -1.15 25.15 -5.13
CA THR A 315 -0.38 24.18 -5.92
C THR A 315 -0.99 22.77 -5.75
N GLU A 316 -1.23 22.08 -6.87
CA GLU A 316 -1.69 20.69 -6.87
C GLU A 316 -0.53 19.73 -7.16
N ILE A 317 -0.40 18.69 -6.34
CA ILE A 317 0.54 17.58 -6.54
C ILE A 317 -0.25 16.29 -6.66
N VAL A 318 0.06 15.47 -7.66
CA VAL A 318 -0.61 14.16 -7.84
C VAL A 318 0.36 13.04 -7.49
N LEU A 319 0.03 12.26 -6.48
CA LEU A 319 0.72 11.01 -6.13
C LEU A 319 -0.08 9.83 -6.66
N ASP A 320 0.57 8.79 -7.14
CA ASP A 320 -0.13 7.53 -7.37
C ASP A 320 -0.58 6.89 -6.04
N ALA A 321 -1.58 6.01 -6.12
CA ALA A 321 -2.16 5.38 -4.94
C ALA A 321 -1.17 4.51 -4.13
N SER A 322 -0.13 4.00 -4.79
CA SER A 322 0.92 3.19 -4.16
C SER A 322 2.10 4.02 -3.63
N GLN A 323 2.08 5.35 -3.83
CA GLN A 323 3.16 6.29 -3.49
C GLN A 323 4.50 5.95 -4.17
N PHE A 324 4.44 5.30 -5.33
CA PHE A 324 5.59 4.93 -6.14
C PHE A 324 6.10 6.08 -7.02
N ALA A 325 5.22 6.92 -7.54
CA ALA A 325 5.52 7.94 -8.54
C ALA A 325 4.83 9.28 -8.25
N LEU A 326 5.57 10.35 -8.49
CA LEU A 326 5.08 11.73 -8.49
C LEU A 326 4.58 12.10 -9.89
N ASN A 327 3.40 12.73 -9.96
CA ASN A 327 2.75 13.25 -11.17
C ASN A 327 2.56 12.27 -12.33
N LYS A 328 2.59 10.97 -12.03
CA LYS A 328 2.20 9.92 -12.97
C LYS A 328 1.07 9.13 -12.35
N VAL A 329 -0.13 9.28 -12.91
CA VAL A 329 -1.25 8.42 -12.55
C VAL A 329 -0.88 7.02 -13.03
N SER A 330 -0.57 6.14 -12.07
CA SER A 330 -0.33 4.73 -12.36
C SER A 330 -1.56 4.16 -13.05
N THR A 331 -1.37 3.40 -14.12
CA THR A 331 -2.46 2.61 -14.73
C THR A 331 -2.94 1.50 -13.79
N LYS A 332 -2.13 1.17 -12.76
CA LYS A 332 -2.47 0.23 -11.71
C LYS A 332 -2.99 0.98 -10.50
N GLY A 333 -4.30 0.92 -10.29
CA GLY A 333 -4.91 1.37 -9.04
C GLY A 333 -4.61 0.41 -7.89
N GLU A 334 -4.76 0.91 -6.67
CA GLU A 334 -4.71 0.15 -5.42
C GLU A 334 -6.11 -0.01 -4.85
N SER A 335 -6.36 -1.08 -4.08
CA SER A 335 -7.65 -1.25 -3.41
C SER A 335 -7.91 -0.08 -2.45
N LEU A 336 -9.16 0.39 -2.36
CA LEU A 336 -9.54 1.52 -1.51
C LEU A 336 -9.02 1.36 -0.08
N SER A 337 -9.19 0.18 0.52
CA SER A 337 -8.72 -0.10 1.88
C SER A 337 -7.21 0.09 2.03
N LYS A 338 -6.41 -0.48 1.12
CA LYS A 338 -4.94 -0.39 1.17
C LYS A 338 -4.47 1.04 0.92
N ALA A 339 -5.04 1.70 -0.08
CA ALA A 339 -4.76 3.10 -0.40
C ALA A 339 -5.07 4.01 0.79
N MET A 340 -6.25 3.88 1.38
CA MET A 340 -6.66 4.65 2.54
C MET A 340 -5.79 4.41 3.77
N ARG A 341 -5.35 3.17 3.99
CA ARG A 341 -4.41 2.86 5.08
C ARG A 341 -3.07 3.55 4.86
N VAL A 342 -2.50 3.44 3.66
CA VAL A 342 -1.24 4.11 3.29
C VAL A 342 -1.36 5.62 3.50
N LEU A 343 -2.38 6.26 2.90
CA LEU A 343 -2.67 7.68 3.06
C LEU A 343 -2.77 8.10 4.53
N SER A 344 -3.53 7.34 5.32
CA SER A 344 -3.73 7.62 6.74
C SER A 344 -2.45 7.47 7.55
N GLU A 345 -1.67 6.41 7.33
CA GLU A 345 -0.45 6.11 8.08
C GLU A 345 0.72 7.03 7.70
N SER A 346 0.89 7.34 6.41
CA SER A 346 2.06 8.08 5.91
C SER A 346 1.84 9.58 5.82
N LEU A 347 0.81 10.04 5.09
CA LEU A 347 0.59 11.47 4.84
C LEU A 347 -0.22 12.15 5.96
N ILE A 348 -1.25 11.51 6.51
CA ILE A 348 -2.10 12.18 7.52
C ILE A 348 -1.51 12.03 8.93
N SER A 349 -1.30 10.78 9.38
CA SER A 349 -0.87 10.49 10.75
C SER A 349 0.65 10.44 10.92
N ASN A 350 1.44 10.33 9.85
CA ASN A 350 2.90 10.22 9.88
C ASN A 350 3.38 9.17 10.91
N ARG A 351 2.64 8.06 11.03
CA ARG A 351 3.01 6.90 11.83
C ARG A 351 4.02 6.02 11.10
N ARG A 352 4.04 6.11 9.77
CA ARG A 352 4.99 5.47 8.87
C ARG A 352 5.64 6.53 7.99
N GLY A 353 6.92 6.35 7.65
CA GLY A 353 7.59 7.23 6.71
C GLY A 353 6.97 7.14 5.31
N ASN A 354 6.99 8.25 4.58
CA ASN A 354 6.59 8.31 3.17
C ASN A 354 7.77 7.84 2.32
N VAL A 355 7.66 6.66 1.72
CA VAL A 355 8.76 6.05 0.96
C VAL A 355 8.41 6.08 -0.52
N PHE A 356 9.17 6.84 -1.30
CA PHE A 356 8.97 7.04 -2.73
C PHE A 356 10.08 6.38 -3.53
N TYR A 357 9.71 5.64 -4.57
CA TYR A 357 10.66 4.83 -5.34
C TYR A 357 11.68 5.68 -6.08
N GLN A 358 11.22 6.75 -6.72
CA GLN A 358 12.11 7.61 -7.48
C GLN A 358 11.65 9.06 -7.42
N ILE A 359 12.62 9.96 -7.33
CA ILE A 359 12.42 11.38 -7.62
C ILE A 359 12.02 11.51 -9.10
N PRO A 360 10.95 12.27 -9.40
CA PRO A 360 10.55 12.52 -10.79
C PRO A 360 11.64 13.29 -11.55
N GLY A 361 11.68 13.08 -12.87
CA GLY A 361 12.67 13.66 -13.76
C GLY A 361 13.48 12.64 -14.55
N GLU A 362 13.82 12.98 -15.78
CA GLU A 362 14.67 12.15 -16.65
C GLU A 362 16.16 12.51 -16.54
N LYS A 363 16.46 13.82 -16.56
CA LYS A 363 17.83 14.37 -16.54
C LYS A 363 18.05 15.34 -15.38
N GLU A 364 17.01 15.97 -14.91
CA GLU A 364 17.01 16.92 -13.80
C GLU A 364 15.75 16.70 -12.97
N ILE A 365 15.77 17.15 -11.73
CA ILE A 365 14.67 16.94 -10.80
C ILE A 365 13.48 17.82 -11.22
N ASP A 366 12.31 17.22 -11.39
CA ASP A 366 11.09 17.94 -11.73
C ASP A 366 10.64 18.87 -10.57
N GLU A 367 9.98 19.99 -10.90
CA GLU A 367 9.60 21.03 -9.93
C GLU A 367 8.74 20.48 -8.78
N GLU A 368 7.89 19.50 -9.09
CA GLU A 368 6.90 18.96 -8.16
C GLU A 368 7.54 18.16 -7.02
N PHE A 369 8.77 17.67 -7.22
CA PHE A 369 9.57 17.13 -6.12
C PHE A 369 9.81 18.18 -5.04
N TYR A 370 10.19 19.40 -5.44
CA TYR A 370 10.47 20.48 -4.51
C TYR A 370 9.20 20.91 -3.76
N HIS A 371 8.07 21.02 -4.47
CA HIS A 371 6.78 21.30 -3.83
C HIS A 371 6.40 20.23 -2.81
N LEU A 372 6.59 18.94 -3.16
CA LEU A 372 6.29 17.84 -2.25
C LEU A 372 7.22 17.85 -1.03
N VAL A 373 8.52 18.05 -1.22
CA VAL A 373 9.48 18.13 -0.09
C VAL A 373 9.12 19.30 0.83
N ALA A 374 8.82 20.49 0.29
CA ALA A 374 8.38 21.62 1.11
C ALA A 374 7.10 21.32 1.91
N ALA A 375 6.15 20.61 1.31
CA ALA A 375 4.92 20.19 1.98
C ALA A 375 5.16 19.14 3.08
N LEU A 376 6.10 18.21 2.86
CA LEU A 376 6.50 17.21 3.86
C LEU A 376 7.32 17.85 5.00
N GLU A 377 8.07 18.90 4.71
CA GLU A 377 8.78 19.72 5.70
C GLU A 377 7.86 20.69 6.47
N ASP A 378 6.57 20.75 6.12
CA ASP A 378 5.55 21.64 6.71
C ASP A 378 5.89 23.13 6.62
N VAL A 379 6.49 23.54 5.49
CA VAL A 379 6.69 24.96 5.18
C VAL A 379 5.34 25.66 5.06
N ASP A 380 5.18 26.84 5.66
CA ASP A 380 3.89 27.53 5.79
C ASP A 380 3.17 27.77 4.47
N GLU A 381 3.88 28.26 3.46
CA GLU A 381 3.33 28.54 2.13
C GLU A 381 3.02 27.26 1.34
N LYS A 382 3.57 26.12 1.77
CA LYS A 382 3.43 24.81 1.11
C LYS A 382 2.73 23.79 2.00
N ALA A 383 2.06 24.23 3.05
CA ALA A 383 1.36 23.35 3.96
C ALA A 383 0.26 22.57 3.21
N ILE A 384 0.08 21.29 3.54
CA ILE A 384 -0.98 20.47 2.94
C ILE A 384 -2.34 20.96 3.48
N VAL A 385 -3.19 21.46 2.59
CA VAL A 385 -4.54 21.94 2.90
C VAL A 385 -5.54 20.80 2.79
N SER A 386 -5.55 20.09 1.66
CA SER A 386 -6.43 18.96 1.46
C SER A 386 -5.80 17.85 0.64
N ILE A 387 -6.34 16.64 0.79
CA ILE A 387 -5.97 15.48 -0.02
C ILE A 387 -7.25 14.88 -0.60
N ASN A 388 -7.36 14.90 -1.93
CA ASN A 388 -8.47 14.33 -2.67
C ASN A 388 -8.06 12.94 -3.16
N VAL A 389 -8.88 11.94 -2.88
CA VAL A 389 -8.67 10.56 -3.28
C VAL A 389 -9.34 10.34 -4.63
N LEU A 390 -8.55 9.99 -5.64
CA LEU A 390 -9.01 9.86 -7.02
C LEU A 390 -9.15 8.39 -7.41
N GLY A 391 -10.33 8.03 -7.90
CA GLY A 391 -10.63 6.74 -8.50
C GLY A 391 -10.38 6.71 -10.00
N GLU A 392 -11.09 5.81 -10.68
CA GLU A 392 -11.07 5.69 -12.13
C GLU A 392 -11.53 7.00 -12.79
N ASN A 393 -10.93 7.34 -13.93
CA ASN A 393 -11.22 8.56 -14.70
C ASN A 393 -11.09 9.86 -13.89
N ASN A 394 -10.17 9.90 -12.92
CA ASN A 394 -9.96 11.04 -12.01
C ASN A 394 -11.21 11.42 -11.19
N ARG A 395 -12.17 10.51 -11.01
CA ARG A 395 -13.34 10.75 -10.18
C ARG A 395 -12.94 10.86 -8.72
N GLU A 396 -13.30 11.95 -8.05
CA GLU A 396 -13.08 12.10 -6.62
C GLU A 396 -13.97 11.14 -5.83
N ILE A 397 -13.32 10.29 -5.02
CA ILE A 397 -13.97 9.31 -4.12
C ILE A 397 -14.15 9.93 -2.74
N ALA A 398 -13.14 10.63 -2.24
CA ALA A 398 -13.12 11.21 -0.90
C ALA A 398 -12.23 12.46 -0.83
N ASN A 399 -12.51 13.32 0.14
CA ASN A 399 -11.75 14.54 0.42
C ASN A 399 -11.36 14.61 1.89
N PHE A 400 -10.09 14.87 2.17
CA PHE A 400 -9.57 15.11 3.51
C PHE A 400 -9.08 16.55 3.63
N SER A 401 -9.90 17.43 4.19
CA SER A 401 -9.58 18.86 4.40
C SER A 401 -9.00 19.18 5.77
N ILE A 402 -8.99 18.22 6.70
CA ILE A 402 -8.42 18.40 8.03
C ILE A 402 -7.11 17.60 8.10
N ILE A 403 -6.03 18.26 7.68
CA ILE A 403 -4.69 17.68 7.67
C ILE A 403 -3.86 18.32 8.80
N PRO A 404 -3.37 17.53 9.78
CA PRO A 404 -2.54 18.08 10.85
C PRO A 404 -1.26 18.72 10.30
N ARG A 405 -0.94 19.92 10.78
CA ARG A 405 0.35 20.59 10.53
C ARG A 405 1.43 19.93 11.36
N LYS A 406 2.36 19.28 10.66
CA LYS A 406 3.55 18.65 11.23
C LYS A 406 4.51 18.31 10.11
N ARG A 407 5.79 18.30 10.45
CA ARG A 407 6.85 17.69 9.65
C ARG A 407 6.59 16.19 9.49
N ARG A 408 6.75 15.68 8.27
CA ARG A 408 6.53 14.29 7.87
C ARG A 408 7.85 13.61 7.57
N SER A 409 7.94 12.35 7.95
CA SER A 409 9.08 11.50 7.65
C SER A 409 8.99 11.04 6.20
N TYR A 410 10.10 11.08 5.47
CA TYR A 410 10.11 10.65 4.07
C TYR A 410 11.46 10.10 3.63
N ALA A 411 11.46 9.27 2.58
CA ALA A 411 12.62 8.76 1.88
C ALA A 411 12.35 8.71 0.37
N PHE A 412 13.26 9.26 -0.44
CA PHE A 412 13.17 9.26 -1.90
C PHE A 412 14.38 8.56 -2.51
N GLY A 413 14.15 7.66 -3.46
CA GLY A 413 15.21 7.13 -4.31
C GLY A 413 15.65 8.12 -5.38
N MET A 414 16.94 8.24 -5.61
CA MET A 414 17.49 9.11 -6.64
C MET A 414 18.41 8.31 -7.57
N SER A 415 18.07 8.34 -8.86
CA SER A 415 18.83 7.65 -9.91
C SER A 415 20.12 8.41 -10.26
N PRO A 416 21.22 7.69 -10.59
CA PRO A 416 22.45 8.30 -11.10
C PRO A 416 22.32 9.14 -12.38
N ARG A 417 21.18 9.05 -13.08
CA ARG A 417 20.92 9.77 -14.34
C ARG A 417 20.60 11.25 -14.15
N LEU A 418 20.16 11.65 -12.96
CA LEU A 418 19.82 13.03 -12.63
C LEU A 418 21.11 13.85 -12.46
N LYS A 419 21.18 15.04 -13.04
CA LYS A 419 22.37 15.92 -12.98
C LYS A 419 22.80 16.20 -11.53
N GLU A 420 21.83 16.44 -10.66
CA GLU A 420 21.98 16.75 -9.24
C GLU A 420 22.63 15.60 -8.47
N PHE A 421 22.56 14.37 -8.99
CA PHE A 421 23.20 13.20 -8.39
C PHE A 421 24.70 13.42 -8.21
N SER A 422 25.35 13.94 -9.26
CA SER A 422 26.78 14.19 -9.28
C SER A 422 27.21 15.22 -8.24
N GLU A 423 26.38 16.24 -7.99
CA GLU A 423 26.60 17.25 -6.96
C GLU A 423 26.49 16.66 -5.55
N LEU A 424 25.49 15.80 -5.33
CA LEU A 424 25.22 15.20 -4.02
C LEU A 424 26.29 14.17 -3.60
N ILE A 425 26.94 13.50 -4.55
CA ILE A 425 28.01 12.53 -4.26
C ILE A 425 29.40 13.16 -4.11
N LYS A 426 29.60 14.46 -4.36
CA LYS A 426 30.95 15.06 -4.27
C LYS A 426 31.62 14.84 -2.91
N ASN A 427 30.82 14.86 -1.84
CA ASN A 427 31.29 14.68 -0.48
C ASN A 427 31.48 13.20 -0.08
N THR A 428 31.01 12.25 -0.88
CA THR A 428 31.03 10.81 -0.52
C THR A 428 32.32 10.11 -0.93
N LYS A 429 33.13 10.72 -1.81
CA LYS A 429 34.38 10.13 -2.34
C LYS A 429 35.35 9.70 -1.23
N TRP A 430 35.36 10.41 -0.11
CA TRP A 430 36.28 10.19 1.01
C TRP A 430 35.60 9.58 2.24
N ALA A 431 34.29 9.37 2.19
CA ALA A 431 33.52 8.89 3.32
C ALA A 431 33.68 7.37 3.47
N GLU A 432 33.71 6.91 4.73
CA GLU A 432 33.78 5.48 5.03
C GLU A 432 32.53 4.75 4.51
N ARG A 433 32.74 3.65 3.79
CA ARG A 433 31.66 2.81 3.26
C ARG A 433 31.37 1.68 4.26
N LYS A 434 30.19 1.71 4.87
CA LYS A 434 29.69 0.71 5.81
C LYS A 434 29.00 -0.42 5.05
N HIS A 435 29.26 -1.66 5.41
CA HIS A 435 28.56 -2.81 4.83
C HIS A 435 27.14 -2.97 5.41
N PHE A 436 26.23 -3.47 4.57
CA PHE A 436 24.85 -3.73 4.90
C PHE A 436 24.31 -4.89 4.05
N PHE A 437 23.89 -5.98 4.69
CA PHE A 437 23.22 -7.08 4.01
C PHE A 437 21.70 -6.94 4.10
N HIS A 438 21.03 -6.85 2.95
CA HIS A 438 19.58 -6.75 2.90
C HIS A 438 18.95 -8.14 2.78
N LYS A 439 18.28 -8.59 3.84
CA LYS A 439 17.75 -9.96 3.95
C LYS A 439 16.74 -10.31 2.87
N MET A 440 15.88 -9.37 2.49
CA MET A 440 14.79 -9.63 1.54
C MET A 440 15.29 -9.74 0.09
N THR A 441 16.20 -8.87 -0.34
CA THR A 441 16.78 -8.95 -1.71
C THR A 441 17.97 -9.89 -1.81
N ARG A 442 18.55 -10.31 -0.67
CA ARG A 442 19.75 -11.16 -0.59
C ARG A 442 20.98 -10.54 -1.23
N LYS A 443 21.03 -9.21 -1.22
CA LYS A 443 22.13 -8.45 -1.77
C LYS A 443 22.91 -7.80 -0.63
N SER A 444 24.23 -7.80 -0.77
CA SER A 444 25.09 -6.93 0.03
C SER A 444 25.14 -5.56 -0.63
N TYR A 445 24.98 -4.53 0.18
CA TYR A 445 25.22 -3.16 -0.20
C TYR A 445 26.32 -2.60 0.68
N TYR A 446 26.96 -1.56 0.17
CA TYR A 446 27.77 -0.65 0.96
C TYR A 446 27.07 0.69 0.93
N TYR A 447 27.14 1.43 2.03
CA TYR A 447 26.54 2.75 2.09
C TYR A 447 27.42 3.73 2.85
N THR A 448 27.21 5.00 2.57
CA THR A 448 27.79 6.09 3.35
C THR A 448 26.71 7.13 3.59
N GLU A 449 26.85 7.84 4.69
CA GLU A 449 25.89 8.82 5.16
C GLU A 449 26.55 10.20 5.11
N THR A 450 25.87 11.12 4.42
CA THR A 450 26.28 12.53 4.34
C THR A 450 25.06 13.43 4.51
N ALA A 451 25.30 14.74 4.64
CA ALA A 451 24.24 15.73 4.66
C ALA A 451 24.59 16.86 3.67
N SER A 452 23.57 17.43 3.02
CA SER A 452 23.76 18.56 2.10
C SER A 452 22.59 19.53 2.16
N ARG A 453 22.89 20.83 2.02
CA ARG A 453 21.89 21.89 1.83
C ARG A 453 21.55 22.11 0.35
N TYR A 454 22.27 21.47 -0.58
CA TYR A 454 22.16 21.73 -2.01
C TYR A 454 20.71 21.73 -2.52
N LEU A 455 19.92 20.70 -2.19
CA LEU A 455 18.53 20.61 -2.65
C LEU A 455 17.61 21.65 -2.00
N TYR A 456 17.86 22.04 -0.74
CA TYR A 456 17.11 23.13 -0.13
C TYR A 456 17.45 24.48 -0.76
N GLN A 457 18.70 24.71 -1.20
CA GLN A 457 19.06 25.92 -1.96
C GLN A 457 18.38 25.96 -3.33
N GLN A 458 18.30 24.81 -4.01
CA GLN A 458 17.52 24.70 -5.26
C GLN A 458 16.05 25.03 -4.98
N MET A 459 15.47 24.44 -3.93
CA MET A 459 14.09 24.69 -3.53
C MET A 459 13.81 26.17 -3.18
N GLU A 460 14.72 26.84 -2.45
CA GLU A 460 14.63 28.28 -2.18
C GLU A 460 14.62 29.11 -3.47
N THR A 461 15.41 28.68 -4.47
CA THR A 461 15.50 29.36 -5.77
C THR A 461 14.25 29.14 -6.61
N PHE A 462 13.79 27.89 -6.75
CA PHE A 462 12.63 27.54 -7.57
C PHE A 462 11.32 28.03 -6.96
N LEU A 463 11.10 27.77 -5.68
CA LEU A 463 9.83 28.06 -5.01
C LEU A 463 9.76 29.46 -4.41
N LYS A 464 10.89 30.19 -4.38
CA LYS A 464 11.01 31.52 -3.74
C LYS A 464 10.61 31.52 -2.27
N ILE A 465 10.76 30.38 -1.59
CA ILE A 465 10.54 30.22 -0.15
C ILE A 465 11.88 30.29 0.59
N LYS A 466 11.87 30.60 1.88
CA LYS A 466 13.09 30.58 2.72
C LYS A 466 13.11 29.31 3.56
N MET A 467 14.15 28.51 3.45
CA MET A 467 14.35 27.35 4.33
C MET A 467 15.18 27.73 5.54
N PRO A 468 14.94 27.12 6.72
CA PRO A 468 15.78 27.36 7.89
C PRO A 468 17.26 27.17 7.54
N PRO A 469 18.18 28.06 7.97
CA PRO A 469 19.61 28.00 7.60
C PRO A 469 20.31 26.71 8.07
N GLU A 470 19.79 26.08 9.11
CA GLU A 470 20.27 24.81 9.67
C GLU A 470 19.65 23.57 8.97
N ALA A 471 18.65 23.76 8.11
CA ALA A 471 18.02 22.65 7.42
C ALA A 471 19.04 22.00 6.47
N VAL A 472 19.29 20.71 6.67
CA VAL A 472 20.11 19.86 5.80
C VAL A 472 19.36 18.60 5.44
N MET A 473 19.49 18.17 4.18
CA MET A 473 18.92 16.92 3.72
C MET A 473 19.91 15.79 3.96
N ARG A 474 19.45 14.70 4.58
CA ARG A 474 20.27 13.52 4.83
C ARG A 474 20.33 12.66 3.57
N ILE A 475 21.52 12.18 3.24
CA ILE A 475 21.85 11.50 1.99
C ILE A 475 22.50 10.17 2.32
N LEU A 476 21.88 9.07 1.89
CA LEU A 476 22.43 7.72 2.00
C LEU A 476 22.81 7.25 0.60
N THR A 477 24.09 7.28 0.28
CA THR A 477 24.59 6.78 -1.02
C THR A 477 24.82 5.28 -0.92
N LEU A 478 24.38 4.54 -1.94
CA LEU A 478 24.39 3.08 -1.99
C LEU A 478 25.32 2.57 -3.10
N TRP A 479 26.03 1.49 -2.82
CA TRP A 479 26.88 0.75 -3.76
C TRP A 479 26.58 -0.75 -3.64
N GLU A 480 26.61 -1.49 -4.74
CA GLU A 480 26.57 -2.96 -4.70
C GLU A 480 27.98 -3.57 -4.45
N MET A 481 29.04 -2.82 -4.76
CA MET A 481 30.43 -3.25 -4.58
C MET A 481 31.26 -2.16 -3.90
N ARG A 482 32.17 -2.55 -3.00
CA ARG A 482 32.98 -1.62 -2.20
C ARG A 482 33.78 -0.62 -3.03
N GLY A 483 34.23 -0.97 -4.23
CA GLY A 483 34.98 -0.10 -5.14
C GLY A 483 34.23 0.34 -6.39
N GLY A 484 32.94 0.01 -6.51
CA GLY A 484 32.14 0.36 -7.69
C GLY A 484 31.62 1.80 -7.67
N ASP A 485 30.93 2.15 -8.75
CA ASP A 485 30.11 3.36 -8.84
C ASP A 485 28.85 3.24 -7.97
N PRO A 486 28.35 4.35 -7.41
CA PRO A 486 27.13 4.33 -6.62
C PRO A 486 25.95 3.93 -7.50
N VAL A 487 25.17 2.96 -7.05
CA VAL A 487 23.95 2.51 -7.74
C VAL A 487 22.80 3.49 -7.53
N GLY A 488 22.85 4.25 -6.44
CA GLY A 488 22.13 5.50 -6.30
C GLY A 488 22.11 6.08 -4.89
N ILE A 489 21.13 6.93 -4.60
CA ILE A 489 21.03 7.66 -3.34
C ILE A 489 19.61 7.51 -2.77
N ILE A 490 19.50 7.45 -1.44
CA ILE A 490 18.26 7.69 -0.71
C ILE A 490 18.35 9.07 -0.04
N LEU A 491 17.46 9.98 -0.40
CA LEU A 491 17.29 11.27 0.27
C LEU A 491 16.23 11.15 1.36
N THR A 492 16.50 11.61 2.57
CA THR A 492 15.54 11.46 3.66
C THR A 492 15.48 12.65 4.60
N GLY A 493 14.27 12.94 5.09
CA GLY A 493 14.03 13.87 6.21
C GLY A 493 14.14 13.22 7.59
N LEU A 494 14.38 11.90 7.67
CA LEU A 494 14.55 11.15 8.91
C LEU A 494 15.95 11.38 9.50
N GLN A 495 16.09 12.32 10.42
CA GLN A 495 17.37 12.61 11.07
C GLN A 495 17.70 11.63 12.21
N ASP A 496 16.68 11.18 12.96
CA ASP A 496 16.90 10.38 14.17
C ASP A 496 17.01 8.85 13.92
N ALA A 497 16.61 8.37 12.74
CA ALA A 497 16.63 6.95 12.42
C ALA A 497 18.04 6.45 12.07
N ALA A 498 18.37 5.20 12.39
CA ALA A 498 19.65 4.64 11.95
C ALA A 498 19.66 4.49 10.42
N ALA A 499 20.79 4.76 9.76
CA ALA A 499 20.88 4.65 8.30
C ALA A 499 20.46 3.26 7.77
N LYS A 500 20.86 2.19 8.48
CA LYS A 500 20.45 0.81 8.15
C LYS A 500 18.93 0.62 8.20
N GLU A 501 18.22 1.29 9.10
CA GLU A 501 16.75 1.20 9.21
C GLU A 501 16.09 1.90 8.03
N VAL A 502 16.56 3.10 7.66
CA VAL A 502 16.05 3.84 6.50
C VAL A 502 16.29 3.04 5.21
N ILE A 503 17.48 2.45 5.04
CA ILE A 503 17.80 1.63 3.87
C ILE A 503 16.92 0.36 3.83
N ASN A 504 16.75 -0.32 4.97
CA ASN A 504 15.84 -1.47 5.08
C ASN A 504 14.41 -1.08 4.70
N GLU A 505 13.85 -0.03 5.29
CA GLU A 505 12.48 0.41 5.02
C GLU A 505 12.29 0.78 3.54
N TYR A 506 13.27 1.45 2.96
CA TYR A 506 13.29 1.81 1.55
C TYR A 506 13.28 0.57 0.64
N LEU A 507 14.24 -0.35 0.84
CA LEU A 507 14.36 -1.56 0.02
C LEU A 507 13.20 -2.55 0.25
N ASP A 508 12.66 -2.61 1.47
CA ASP A 508 11.51 -3.45 1.80
C ASP A 508 10.21 -2.95 1.17
N THR A 509 10.08 -1.64 0.95
CA THR A 509 8.90 -1.09 0.29
C THR A 509 8.86 -1.53 -1.18
N PHE A 510 10.03 -1.74 -1.80
CA PHE A 510 10.13 -2.02 -3.23
C PHE A 510 10.77 -3.39 -3.54
N LYS A 511 10.42 -4.41 -2.75
CA LYS A 511 10.90 -5.81 -2.86
C LYS A 511 10.91 -6.43 -4.27
N ASN A 512 10.07 -5.94 -5.19
CA ASN A 512 9.91 -6.48 -6.54
C ASN A 512 10.76 -5.77 -7.62
N ILE A 513 11.67 -4.88 -7.26
CA ILE A 513 12.54 -4.21 -8.25
C ILE A 513 13.55 -5.17 -8.93
N ASN A 514 13.63 -6.45 -8.53
CA ASN A 514 14.60 -7.38 -9.12
C ASN A 514 14.52 -7.47 -10.67
N GLU A 515 15.63 -7.03 -11.26
CA GLU A 515 16.22 -7.29 -12.59
C GLU A 515 15.50 -6.77 -13.85
N ASN A 516 14.16 -6.84 -13.97
CA ASN A 516 13.52 -6.59 -15.28
C ASN A 516 13.04 -5.15 -15.52
N ASN A 517 12.64 -4.41 -14.48
CA ASN A 517 12.12 -3.04 -14.67
C ASN A 517 13.23 -2.00 -14.89
N LEU A 518 14.46 -2.35 -14.56
CA LEU A 518 15.64 -1.54 -14.87
C LEU A 518 16.13 -1.66 -16.29
N VAL A 519 16.02 -2.86 -16.83
CA VAL A 519 16.52 -3.18 -18.17
C VAL A 519 15.53 -2.70 -19.23
N ARG A 520 14.23 -2.67 -18.93
CA ARG A 520 13.19 -2.31 -19.93
C ARG A 520 13.09 -0.83 -20.29
N ASN A 521 13.58 0.09 -19.46
CA ASN A 521 13.69 1.50 -19.84
C ASN A 521 14.99 1.82 -20.61
N ASN A 522 15.84 0.82 -20.87
CA ASN A 522 17.00 0.94 -21.74
C ASN A 522 16.71 0.27 -23.08
N GLY A 523 15.88 0.92 -23.89
CA GLY A 523 15.86 0.65 -25.32
C GLY A 523 17.26 0.92 -25.90
N ASN A 524 17.95 -0.16 -26.28
CA ASN A 524 19.04 -0.22 -27.26
C ASN A 524 20.46 0.29 -26.97
N ASN A 525 20.80 0.84 -25.81
CA ASN A 525 22.23 1.10 -25.50
C ASN A 525 22.69 0.24 -24.34
N GLY A 526 23.45 -0.81 -24.69
CA GLY A 526 23.99 -1.78 -23.75
C GLY A 526 24.85 -1.14 -22.66
N LYS A 527 24.77 -1.74 -21.47
CA LYS A 527 25.55 -1.46 -20.25
C LYS A 527 25.24 -0.11 -19.60
N ASN A 528 24.24 -0.11 -18.71
CA ASN A 528 24.23 0.56 -17.40
C ASN A 528 22.88 0.25 -16.73
N SER A 529 22.87 -0.79 -15.90
CA SER A 529 21.76 -1.08 -14.99
C SER A 529 21.82 -0.09 -13.82
N CYS A 530 20.76 0.70 -13.62
CA CYS A 530 20.62 1.57 -12.45
C CYS A 530 19.30 1.26 -11.74
N PHE A 531 19.38 0.65 -10.55
CA PHE A 531 18.39 0.34 -9.49
C PHE A 531 17.68 -1.00 -9.36
#